data_AF-A0A2L2Z000-F1
#
_entry.id   AF-A0A2L2Z000-F1
#
_cell.length_a   1.000
_cell.length_b   1.000
_cell.length_c   1.000
_cell.angle_alpha   90.00
_cell.angle_beta   90.00
_cell.angle_gamma   90.00
#
_symmetry.space_group_name_H-M   'P 1'
#
loop_
_entity.id
_entity.type
_entity.pdbx_description
1 polymer ?
#
loop_
_entity_poly.entity_id
_entity_poly.type
_entity_poly.pdbx_seq_one_letter_code
_entity_poly.pdbx_strand_id
1 'polypeptide(L)'
;LPERGFTFWEWFYAIMKVTREHLRNLWNDGHIMGFVGRTRTEELLLKKCNGTFLIRFSDSELGGVTIAWVTDSQQREGQEILMVQPFTSRDIVIRSLADW
;
A
#
# COMPACT_ATOMS: atom_id res chain seq x y z
N LEU A 1 -13.50 8.82 -2.54
CA LEU A 1 -14.47 7.95 -1.83
C LEU A 1 -15.94 8.10 -2.27
N PRO A 2 -16.30 8.56 -3.49
CA PRO A 2 -17.62 8.20 -4.03
C PRO A 2 -17.66 6.69 -4.31
N GLU A 3 -18.82 6.05 -4.17
CA GLU A 3 -19.09 4.64 -4.57
C GLU A 3 -18.46 3.51 -3.74
N ARG A 4 -18.08 3.76 -2.49
CA ARG A 4 -17.66 2.68 -1.58
C ARG A 4 -18.75 2.40 -0.55
N GLY A 5 -18.94 1.13 -0.18
CA GLY A 5 -19.90 0.70 0.86
C GLY A 5 -19.53 1.10 2.29
N PHE A 6 -18.66 2.10 2.45
CA PHE A 6 -18.15 2.60 3.73
C PHE A 6 -17.83 4.10 3.65
N THR A 7 -17.89 4.76 4.79
CA THR A 7 -17.54 6.17 4.98
C THR A 7 -16.03 6.38 5.10
N PHE A 8 -15.60 7.63 4.94
CA PHE A 8 -14.21 8.01 5.22
C PHE A 8 -13.77 7.63 6.64
N TRP A 9 -14.64 7.83 7.65
CA TRP A 9 -14.28 7.57 9.04
C TRP A 9 -14.11 6.09 9.33
N GLU A 10 -14.96 5.23 8.76
CA GLU A 10 -14.80 3.78 8.87
C GLU A 10 -13.49 3.32 8.23
N TRP A 11 -13.16 3.85 7.06
CA TRP A 11 -11.88 3.57 6.40
C TRP A 11 -10.70 4.03 7.23
N PHE A 12 -10.71 5.29 7.68
CA PHE A 12 -9.62 5.86 8.45
C PHE A 12 -9.42 5.10 9.76
N TYR A 13 -10.51 4.78 10.46
CA TYR A 13 -10.46 3.99 11.68
C TYR A 13 -9.87 2.59 11.43
N ALA A 14 -10.28 1.91 10.36
CA ALA A 14 -9.75 0.60 10.01
C ALA A 14 -8.24 0.65 9.72
N ILE A 15 -7.77 1.66 8.98
CA ILE A 15 -6.34 1.89 8.72
C ILE A 15 -5.57 2.16 10.02
N MET A 16 -6.08 3.03 10.89
CA MET A 16 -5.45 3.32 12.18
C MET A 16 -5.37 2.09 13.07
N LYS A 17 -6.42 1.25 13.05
CA LYS A 17 -6.46 -0.01 13.80
C LYS A 17 -5.38 -0.98 13.31
N VAL A 18 -5.33 -1.27 12.00
CA VAL A 18 -4.29 -2.14 11.39
C VAL A 18 -2.89 -1.62 11.69
N THR A 19 -2.70 -0.31 11.55
CA THR A 19 -1.41 0.33 11.77
C THR A 19 -0.96 0.15 13.22
N ARG A 20 -1.86 0.39 14.19
CA ARG A 20 -1.57 0.24 15.61
C ARG A 20 -1.33 -1.21 16.02
N GLU A 21 -2.11 -2.15 15.50
CA GLU A 21 -2.11 -3.55 15.94
C GLU A 21 -0.98 -4.35 15.27
N HIS A 22 -0.65 -4.07 14.01
CA HIS A 22 0.24 -4.93 13.23
C HIS A 22 1.44 -4.21 12.62
N LEU A 23 1.34 -2.91 12.32
CA LEU A 23 2.37 -2.19 11.56
C LEU A 23 3.05 -1.08 12.36
N ARG A 24 2.90 -1.08 13.68
CA ARG A 24 3.33 0.03 14.55
C ARG A 24 4.81 0.34 14.39
N ASN A 25 5.66 -0.68 14.37
CA ASN A 25 7.11 -0.50 14.25
C ASN A 25 7.45 0.07 12.86
N LEU A 26 6.95 -0.55 11.78
CA LEU A 26 7.16 -0.09 10.41
C LEU A 26 6.68 1.36 10.18
N TRP A 27 5.55 1.73 10.79
CA TRP A 27 5.02 3.09 10.74
C TRP A 27 5.93 4.08 11.48
N ASN A 28 6.31 3.76 12.72
CA ASN A 28 7.15 4.63 13.55
C ASN A 28 8.55 4.82 12.97
N ASP A 29 9.09 3.78 12.33
CA ASP A 29 10.40 3.80 11.70
C ASP A 29 10.40 4.49 10.32
N GLY A 30 9.22 4.92 9.84
CA GLY A 30 9.09 5.64 8.57
C GLY A 30 9.15 4.77 7.32
N HIS A 31 9.01 3.44 7.46
CA HIS A 31 9.02 2.49 6.33
C HIS A 31 7.69 2.49 5.55
N ILE A 32 6.62 3.06 6.11
CA ILE A 32 5.30 3.14 5.47
C ILE A 32 5.05 4.57 5.01
N MET A 33 4.87 4.77 3.71
CA MET A 33 4.46 6.06 3.16
C MET A 33 2.99 6.38 3.49
N GLY A 34 2.15 5.34 3.54
CA GLY A 34 0.79 5.41 4.09
C GLY A 34 -0.18 6.15 3.19
N PHE A 35 -0.46 7.41 3.50
CA PHE A 35 -1.50 8.21 2.84
C PHE A 35 -1.03 8.79 1.50
N VAL A 36 -0.96 7.94 0.48
CA VAL A 36 -0.64 8.34 -0.90
C VAL A 36 -1.61 7.67 -1.87
N GLY A 37 -2.22 8.49 -2.75
CA GLY A 37 -3.13 8.00 -3.78
C GLY A 37 -2.40 7.22 -4.88
N ARG A 38 -3.15 6.45 -5.65
CA ARG A 38 -2.62 5.62 -6.74
C ARG A 38 -1.80 6.45 -7.76
N THR A 39 -2.38 7.51 -8.32
CA THR A 39 -1.70 8.35 -9.32
C THR A 39 -0.40 8.95 -8.80
N ARG A 40 -0.40 9.47 -7.57
CA ARG A 40 0.81 10.03 -6.95
C ARG A 40 1.86 8.95 -6.66
N THR A 41 1.44 7.73 -6.32
CA THR A 41 2.34 6.58 -6.14
C THR A 41 3.04 6.26 -7.46
N GLU A 42 2.28 6.18 -8.56
CA GLU A 42 2.81 5.91 -9.89
C GLU A 42 3.81 6.99 -10.32
N GLU A 43 3.47 8.27 -10.15
CA GLU A 43 4.35 9.42 -10.46
C GLU A 43 5.67 9.42 -9.66
N LEU A 44 5.63 8.97 -8.40
CA LEU A 44 6.80 8.90 -7.53
C LEU A 44 7.73 7.75 -7.95
N LEU A 45 7.16 6.57 -8.23
CA LEU A 45 7.92 5.36 -8.54
C LEU A 45 8.51 5.38 -9.96
N LEU A 46 7.82 5.95 -10.95
CA LEU A 46 8.34 6.10 -12.32
C LEU A 46 9.60 6.98 -12.42
N LYS A 47 9.95 7.72 -11.35
CA LYS A 47 11.17 8.55 -11.26
C LYS A 47 12.29 7.85 -10.48
N LYS A 48 12.13 6.57 -10.15
CA LYS A 48 13.05 5.80 -9.30
C LYS A 48 13.65 4.64 -10.08
N CYS A 49 14.74 4.09 -9.53
CA CYS A 49 15.37 2.91 -10.09
C CYS A 49 14.45 1.69 -9.96
N ASN A 50 14.55 0.78 -10.92
CA ASN A 50 13.90 -0.54 -10.91
C ASN A 50 14.09 -1.23 -9.54
N GLY A 51 13.04 -1.83 -9.02
CA GLY A 51 13.01 -2.48 -7.70
C GLY A 51 12.70 -1.55 -6.54
N THR A 52 12.60 -0.23 -6.75
CA THR A 52 12.12 0.68 -5.71
C THR A 52 10.65 0.40 -5.43
N PHE A 53 10.30 0.28 -4.15
CA PHE A 53 8.94 0.05 -3.71
C PHE A 53 8.52 1.03 -2.62
N LEU A 54 7.22 1.13 -2.38
CA LEU A 54 6.66 1.82 -1.24
C LEU A 54 5.42 1.09 -0.71
N ILE A 55 5.17 1.26 0.59
CA ILE A 55 3.99 0.73 1.28
C ILE A 55 2.98 1.87 1.45
N ARG A 56 1.74 1.65 1.02
CA ARG A 56 0.66 2.63 1.10
C ARG A 56 -0.64 2.02 1.63
N PHE A 57 -1.52 2.87 2.11
CA PHE A 57 -2.88 2.49 2.47
C PHE A 57 -3.76 2.41 1.23
N SER A 58 -4.51 1.32 1.12
CA SER A 58 -5.52 1.14 0.09
C SER A 58 -6.66 2.11 0.38
N ASP A 59 -7.07 2.86 -0.63
CA ASP A 59 -8.27 3.67 -0.56
C ASP A 59 -9.53 2.85 -0.87
N SER A 60 -9.37 1.62 -1.39
CA SER A 60 -10.46 0.75 -1.83
C SER A 60 -10.88 -0.36 -0.90
N GLU A 61 -10.12 -0.58 0.16
CA GLU A 61 -10.34 -1.68 1.08
C GLU A 61 -10.18 -1.20 2.52
N LEU A 62 -11.12 -1.58 3.39
CA LEU A 62 -11.09 -1.20 4.80
C LEU A 62 -9.89 -1.86 5.48
N GLY A 63 -8.98 -1.04 6.02
CA GLY A 63 -7.77 -1.56 6.65
C GLY A 63 -6.77 -2.15 5.65
N GLY A 64 -6.94 -1.93 4.36
CA GLY A 64 -6.08 -2.48 3.33
C GLY A 64 -4.72 -1.77 3.27
N VAL A 65 -3.64 -2.55 3.23
CA VAL A 65 -2.26 -2.07 3.08
C VAL A 65 -1.68 -2.75 1.85
N THR A 66 -1.10 -1.99 0.93
CA THR A 66 -0.57 -2.51 -0.35
C THR A 66 0.86 -2.05 -0.58
N ILE A 67 1.58 -2.82 -1.38
CA ILE A 67 2.95 -2.53 -1.83
C ILE A 67 2.89 -2.23 -3.31
N ALA A 68 3.49 -1.10 -3.70
CA ALA A 68 3.68 -0.73 -5.09
C ALA A 68 5.18 -0.69 -5.41
N TRP A 69 5.58 -1.18 -6.59
CA TRP A 69 6.98 -1.13 -7.02
C TRP A 69 7.09 -0.82 -8.51
N VAL A 70 8.21 -0.20 -8.88
CA VAL A 70 8.59 0.02 -10.28
C VAL A 70 9.41 -1.17 -10.79
N THR A 71 9.06 -1.66 -11.98
CA THR A 71 9.82 -2.67 -12.71
C THR A 71 10.01 -2.26 -14.16
N ASP A 72 11.05 -2.79 -14.81
CA ASP A 72 11.16 -2.72 -16.26
C ASP A 72 10.03 -3.56 -16.88
N SER A 73 9.37 -3.02 -17.90
CA SER A 73 8.25 -3.70 -18.52
C SER A 73 8.76 -4.83 -19.43
N GLN A 74 8.12 -6.00 -19.32
CA GLN A 74 8.48 -7.15 -20.16
C GLN A 74 7.89 -7.06 -21.58
N GLN A 75 6.86 -6.25 -21.77
CA GLN A 75 6.10 -6.18 -23.03
C GLN A 75 6.30 -4.87 -23.81
N ARG A 76 6.85 -3.83 -23.17
CA ARG A 76 7.03 -2.50 -23.75
C ARG A 76 8.41 -1.97 -23.39
N GLU A 77 8.97 -1.10 -24.23
CA GLU A 77 10.12 -0.30 -23.81
C GLU A 77 9.67 0.69 -22.72
N GLY A 78 10.25 0.59 -21.53
CA GLY A 78 10.03 1.52 -20.42
C GLY A 78 9.77 0.82 -19.08
N GLN A 79 9.40 1.63 -18.09
CA GLN A 79 9.07 1.19 -16.74
C GLN A 79 7.56 1.05 -16.56
N GLU A 80 7.13 0.08 -15.76
CA GLU A 80 5.74 -0.07 -15.31
C GLU A 80 5.66 -0.18 -13.79
N ILE A 81 4.47 0.13 -13.25
CA ILE A 81 4.20 0.06 -11.82
C ILE A 81 3.29 -1.12 -11.55
N LEU A 82 3.76 -2.01 -10.68
CA LEU A 82 2.99 -3.14 -10.19
C LEU A 82 2.52 -2.86 -8.76
N MET A 83 1.35 -3.39 -8.42
CA MET A 83 0.77 -3.30 -7.08
C MET A 83 0.21 -4.66 -6.68
N VAL A 84 0.57 -5.11 -5.48
CA VAL A 84 -0.06 -6.30 -4.90
C VAL A 84 -1.47 -5.98 -4.45
N GLN A 85 -2.32 -7.01 -4.39
CA GLN A 85 -3.62 -6.87 -3.75
C GLN A 85 -3.44 -6.43 -2.29
N PRO A 86 -4.32 -5.55 -1.76
CA PRO A 86 -4.18 -5.08 -0.39
C PRO A 86 -4.30 -6.24 0.61
N PHE A 87 -3.45 -6.18 1.63
CA PHE A 87 -3.52 -7.07 2.79
C PHE A 87 -4.32 -6.39 3.89
N THR A 88 -5.14 -7.16 4.58
CA THR A 88 -5.93 -6.71 5.73
C THR A 88 -5.32 -7.25 7.03
N SER A 89 -5.83 -6.81 8.19
CA SER A 89 -5.48 -7.41 9.48
C SER A 89 -5.58 -8.95 9.48
N ARG A 90 -6.53 -9.53 8.74
CA ARG A 90 -6.70 -10.99 8.70
C ARG A 90 -5.50 -11.68 8.06
N ASP A 91 -4.96 -11.10 7.01
CA ASP A 91 -3.82 -11.64 6.27
C ASP A 91 -2.53 -11.48 7.08
N ILE A 92 -2.38 -10.34 7.76
CA ILE A 92 -1.19 -10.02 8.56
C ILE A 92 -1.10 -10.90 9.83
N VAL A 93 -2.23 -11.35 10.37
CA VAL A 93 -2.26 -12.29 11.49
C VAL A 93 -1.80 -13.70 11.08
N ILE A 94 -2.05 -14.09 9.82
CA ILE A 94 -1.65 -15.41 9.31
C ILE A 94 -0.16 -15.41 8.96
N ARG A 95 0.35 -14.30 8.40
CA ARG A 95 1.74 -14.18 7.95
C ARG A 95 2.19 -12.72 7.98
N SER A 96 3.34 -12.43 8.61
CA SER A 96 3.86 -11.07 8.75
C SER A 96 4.13 -10.45 7.38
N LEU A 97 3.97 -9.13 7.23
CA LEU A 97 4.23 -8.40 5.97
C LEU A 97 5.64 -8.66 5.42
N ALA A 98 6.63 -8.89 6.30
CA ALA A 98 8.01 -9.17 5.90
C ALA A 98 8.22 -10.56 5.28
N ASP A 99 7.25 -11.47 5.41
CA ASP A 99 7.32 -12.83 4.88
C ASP A 99 6.69 -12.94 3.47
N TRP A 100 6.16 -11.83 2.92
CA TRP A 100 5.51 -11.76 1.60
C TRP A 100 6.44 -11.24 0.52
#